data_AF-A0A6N7ZNL4-F1
#
_entry.id   AF-A0A6N7ZNL4-F1
#
_cell.length_a   1.000
_cell.length_b   1.000
_cell.length_c   1.000
_cell.angle_alpha   90.00
_cell.angle_beta   90.00
_cell.angle_gamma   90.00
#
_symmetry.space_group_name_H-M   'P 1'
#
loop_
_entity.id
_entity.type
_entity.pdbx_description
1 polymer ?
#
loop_
_entity_poly.entity_id
_entity_poly.type
_entity_poly.pdbx_seq_one_letter_code
_entity_poly.pdbx_strand_id
1 'polypeptide(L)'
;MVTSSVLVRTPLRVFPIYQTYGGEASYFNATQGRADARDAFNAALAHGFKRGTVVYFAVDYDAQDAEIDANILPHFRAIAAAMAELGSKYRVGVYGSRNVCARVSARGYAKLSFVSGMSTGFSGNLGYLLPSNWAFDQIATKTIGTGTGLINIDNNIASGRDIGQSVVDVDAPVLDVPTPLASIPNYSTFIQDYFWWFEQATTPIQQAVVLHPPQDVFEAILGQHDDLLTSLARGYGMRKSLIETAVLWESSVENILDVGTDAIVRATYAYLEQKEWWDGLSAAEQAVTPAPVPPPVQRRDASTGVSQIFAWVAAEVIDWARALGLTDEPSYDVDDWHQQRDLWMRLNEDDAFNIRMCALVLLWSAADRGIDISQPTFFTDQEIKDTLARYNGTNQDAIAYGERSFGLYSFLESRLNGPARAAAL
;
A
#
# COMPACT_ATOMS: atom_id res chain seq x y z
N MET A 1 1.30 -0.10 28.41
CA MET A 1 2.19 0.72 27.57
C MET A 1 3.58 0.67 28.18
N VAL A 2 4.55 0.07 27.49
CA VAL A 2 5.96 0.28 27.81
C VAL A 2 6.31 1.66 27.23
N THR A 3 6.46 2.66 28.09
CA THR A 3 6.97 3.96 27.66
C THR A 3 8.45 3.80 27.28
N SER A 4 8.91 4.57 26.30
CA SER A 4 10.29 4.57 25.79
C SER A 4 11.35 4.72 26.91
N SER A 5 11.00 5.35 28.03
CA SER A 5 11.87 5.50 29.20
C SER A 5 12.28 4.19 29.89
N VAL A 6 11.55 3.09 29.68
CA VAL A 6 11.89 1.76 30.26
C VAL A 6 12.94 1.02 29.41
N LEU A 7 12.94 1.21 28.09
CA LEU A 7 13.88 0.55 27.17
C LEU A 7 15.30 1.14 27.23
N VAL A 8 15.44 2.40 27.64
CA VAL A 8 16.76 3.08 27.71
C VAL A 8 17.63 2.57 28.88
N ARG A 9 17.07 1.84 29.85
CA ARG A 9 17.79 1.43 31.07
C ARG A 9 18.18 -0.06 31.16
N THR A 10 17.80 -0.88 30.18
CA THR A 10 18.13 -2.32 30.15
C THR A 10 18.40 -2.77 28.71
N PRO A 11 19.21 -3.82 28.47
CA PRO A 11 19.51 -4.34 27.12
C PRO A 11 18.32 -5.12 26.52
N LEU A 12 17.09 -4.64 26.75
CA LEU A 12 15.88 -5.25 26.23
C LEU A 12 15.74 -4.92 24.75
N ARG A 13 15.23 -5.91 24.01
CA ARG A 13 14.87 -5.77 22.61
C ARG A 13 13.39 -6.03 22.47
N VAL A 14 12.76 -5.35 21.53
CA VAL A 14 11.31 -5.42 21.30
C VAL A 14 11.01 -5.91 19.90
N PHE A 15 9.94 -6.67 19.76
CA PHE A 15 9.39 -7.08 18.47
C PHE A 15 7.86 -6.95 18.53
N PRO A 16 7.20 -6.60 17.42
CA PRO A 16 5.75 -6.45 17.38
C PRO A 16 5.04 -7.79 17.10
N ILE A 17 3.98 -8.05 17.87
CA ILE A 17 2.96 -9.07 17.59
C ILE A 17 1.60 -8.36 17.55
N TYR A 18 0.76 -8.73 16.59
CA TYR A 18 -0.58 -8.17 16.41
C TYR A 18 -1.65 -9.24 16.63
N GLN A 19 -2.56 -8.94 17.56
CA GLN A 19 -3.71 -9.75 17.90
C GLN A 19 -4.83 -8.81 18.39
N THR A 20 -6.01 -8.89 17.78
CA THR A 20 -7.22 -8.22 18.24
C THR A 20 -8.21 -9.26 18.75
N TYR A 21 -8.83 -9.98 17.83
CA TYR A 21 -9.54 -11.24 18.05
C TYR A 21 -8.84 -12.32 17.24
N GLY A 22 -8.75 -13.54 17.76
CA GLY A 22 -8.01 -14.62 17.10
C GLY A 22 -8.41 -16.01 17.54
N GLY A 23 -9.60 -16.13 18.13
CA GLY A 23 -10.07 -17.31 18.85
C GLY A 23 -10.90 -18.30 18.03
N GLU A 24 -11.27 -17.98 16.79
CA GLU A 24 -12.11 -18.84 15.94
C GLU A 24 -11.91 -18.58 14.43
N ALA A 25 -12.26 -19.57 13.60
CA ALA A 25 -12.04 -19.53 12.16
C ALA A 25 -12.76 -18.40 11.41
N SER A 26 -13.96 -18.00 11.83
CA SER A 26 -14.80 -17.01 11.13
C SER A 26 -14.14 -15.62 11.04
N TYR A 27 -13.30 -15.29 12.02
CA TYR A 27 -12.49 -14.07 12.01
C TYR A 27 -11.52 -14.04 10.82
N PHE A 28 -10.90 -15.18 10.51
CA PHE A 28 -9.85 -15.27 9.52
C PHE A 28 -10.44 -15.40 8.12
N ASN A 29 -10.38 -14.29 7.38
CA ASN A 29 -10.76 -14.21 5.97
C ASN A 29 -9.94 -13.11 5.26
N ALA A 30 -10.07 -13.01 3.94
CA ALA A 30 -9.29 -12.05 3.16
C ALA A 30 -9.56 -10.58 3.54
N THR A 31 -10.82 -10.21 3.80
CA THR A 31 -11.19 -8.85 4.18
C THR A 31 -10.56 -8.47 5.52
N GLN A 32 -10.68 -9.35 6.52
CA GLN A 32 -10.06 -9.14 7.83
C GLN A 32 -8.54 -9.10 7.73
N GLY A 33 -7.92 -9.94 6.87
CA GLY A 33 -6.48 -9.94 6.68
C GLY A 33 -5.93 -8.62 6.13
N ARG A 34 -6.66 -7.96 5.22
CA ARG A 34 -6.30 -6.62 4.76
C ARG A 34 -6.43 -5.56 5.86
N ALA A 35 -7.48 -5.64 6.67
CA ALA A 35 -7.68 -4.73 7.80
C ALA A 35 -6.58 -4.90 8.86
N ASP A 36 -6.31 -6.14 9.28
CA ASP A 36 -5.27 -6.48 10.25
C ASP A 36 -3.89 -6.01 9.79
N ALA A 37 -3.56 -6.20 8.50
CA ALA A 37 -2.30 -5.73 7.94
C ALA A 37 -2.14 -4.21 8.07
N ARG A 38 -3.17 -3.43 7.71
CA ARG A 38 -3.15 -1.96 7.83
C ARG A 38 -3.03 -1.53 9.28
N ASP A 39 -3.82 -2.12 10.18
CA ASP A 39 -3.81 -1.78 11.60
C ASP A 39 -2.47 -2.10 12.25
N ALA A 40 -1.92 -3.30 11.97
CA ALA A 40 -0.64 -3.71 12.49
C ALA A 40 0.51 -2.84 11.94
N PHE A 41 0.47 -2.50 10.65
CA PHE A 41 1.43 -1.58 10.03
C PHE A 41 1.39 -0.20 10.69
N ASN A 42 0.19 0.36 10.86
CA ASN A 42 -0.02 1.67 11.46
C ASN A 42 0.39 1.69 12.94
N ALA A 43 0.05 0.66 13.71
CA ALA A 43 0.49 0.53 15.10
C ALA A 43 2.02 0.41 15.19
N ALA A 44 2.65 -0.40 14.33
CA ALA A 44 4.10 -0.54 14.30
C ALA A 44 4.80 0.79 13.96
N LEU A 45 4.25 1.56 13.01
CA LEU A 45 4.73 2.92 12.72
C LEU A 45 4.59 3.86 13.90
N ALA A 46 3.43 3.89 14.56
CA ALA A 46 3.18 4.73 15.72
C ALA A 46 4.10 4.39 16.91
N HIS A 47 4.53 3.14 17.00
CA HIS A 47 5.52 2.68 17.98
C HIS A 47 6.99 2.86 17.52
N GLY A 48 7.22 3.46 16.36
CA GLY A 48 8.56 3.80 15.87
C GLY A 48 9.39 2.63 15.35
N PHE A 49 8.75 1.50 14.99
CA PHE A 49 9.49 0.36 14.45
C PHE A 49 10.13 0.70 13.11
N LYS A 50 11.38 0.26 12.92
CA LYS A 50 12.15 0.58 11.69
C LYS A 50 11.78 -0.36 10.53
N ARG A 51 12.07 0.10 9.30
CA ARG A 51 11.92 -0.71 8.08
C ARG A 51 12.63 -2.07 8.25
N GLY A 52 12.01 -3.14 7.78
CA GLY A 52 12.50 -4.52 7.88
C GLY A 52 12.08 -5.27 9.15
N THR A 53 11.41 -4.62 10.13
CA THR A 53 10.84 -5.29 11.31
C THR A 53 9.86 -6.38 10.89
N VAL A 54 9.89 -7.52 11.59
CA VAL A 54 8.88 -8.59 11.41
C VAL A 54 7.72 -8.33 12.37
N VAL A 55 6.50 -8.23 11.82
CA VAL A 55 5.26 -8.15 12.59
C VAL A 55 4.60 -9.51 12.59
N TYR A 56 4.45 -10.13 13.76
CA TYR A 56 3.84 -11.46 13.89
C TYR A 56 2.32 -11.33 14.01
N PHE A 57 1.57 -11.91 13.08
CA PHE A 57 0.10 -11.93 13.10
C PHE A 57 -0.38 -13.21 13.77
N ALA A 58 -1.27 -13.08 14.76
CA ALA A 58 -1.65 -14.19 15.63
C ALA A 58 -2.83 -15.02 15.11
N VAL A 59 -2.66 -16.34 15.13
CA VAL A 59 -3.73 -17.35 15.06
C VAL A 59 -3.74 -18.08 16.41
N ASP A 60 -4.61 -17.65 17.30
CA ASP A 60 -4.57 -18.02 18.72
C ASP A 60 -5.74 -18.94 19.12
N TYR A 61 -5.93 -20.00 18.32
CA TYR A 61 -6.86 -21.08 18.59
C TYR A 61 -6.38 -22.38 17.94
N ASP A 62 -7.03 -23.49 18.27
CA ASP A 62 -6.69 -24.81 17.72
C ASP A 62 -7.22 -25.01 16.29
N ALA A 63 -6.66 -24.25 15.34
CA ALA A 63 -7.03 -24.32 13.93
C ALA A 63 -6.70 -25.69 13.32
N GLN A 64 -7.75 -26.37 12.84
CA GLN A 64 -7.64 -27.66 12.16
C GLN A 64 -7.28 -27.48 10.68
N ASP A 65 -6.80 -28.53 10.01
CA ASP A 65 -6.37 -28.49 8.60
C ASP A 65 -7.40 -27.82 7.66
N ALA A 66 -8.68 -28.14 7.82
CA ALA A 66 -9.75 -27.56 7.01
C ALA A 66 -9.89 -26.04 7.23
N GLU A 67 -9.75 -25.56 8.47
CA GLU A 67 -9.81 -24.13 8.80
C GLU A 67 -8.54 -23.42 8.36
N ILE A 68 -7.38 -24.09 8.45
CA ILE A 68 -6.13 -23.55 7.91
C ILE A 68 -6.29 -23.27 6.41
N ASP A 69 -6.81 -24.24 5.66
CA ASP A 69 -6.98 -24.10 4.21
C ASP A 69 -8.07 -23.11 3.81
N ALA A 70 -9.20 -23.11 4.50
CA ALA A 70 -10.36 -22.28 4.15
C ALA A 70 -10.29 -20.85 4.70
N ASN A 71 -9.58 -20.61 5.81
CA ASN A 71 -9.64 -19.35 6.56
C ASN A 71 -8.26 -18.72 6.75
N ILE A 72 -7.30 -19.46 7.33
CA ILE A 72 -5.99 -18.92 7.70
C ILE A 72 -5.15 -18.58 6.47
N LEU A 73 -5.06 -19.48 5.49
CA LEU A 73 -4.27 -19.23 4.27
C LEU A 73 -4.82 -18.05 3.45
N PRO A 74 -6.14 -17.91 3.22
CA PRO A 74 -6.69 -16.71 2.60
C PRO A 74 -6.43 -15.41 3.37
N HIS A 75 -6.53 -15.44 4.71
CA HIS A 75 -6.22 -14.30 5.58
C HIS A 75 -4.75 -13.88 5.46
N PHE A 76 -3.81 -14.82 5.57
CA PHE A 76 -2.38 -14.52 5.43
C PHE A 76 -1.96 -14.12 4.02
N ARG A 77 -2.61 -14.66 2.98
CA ARG A 77 -2.42 -14.18 1.60
C ARG A 77 -2.80 -12.71 1.49
N ALA A 78 -3.93 -12.32 2.08
CA ALA A 78 -4.41 -10.95 2.08
C ALA A 78 -3.53 -10.02 2.93
N ILE A 79 -3.00 -10.50 4.06
CA ILE A 79 -2.00 -9.76 4.85
C ILE A 79 -0.76 -9.50 4.01
N ALA A 80 -0.19 -10.53 3.38
CA ALA A 80 1.02 -10.40 2.57
C ALA A 80 0.81 -9.43 1.40
N ALA A 81 -0.32 -9.51 0.72
CA ALA A 81 -0.70 -8.58 -0.35
C ALA A 81 -0.83 -7.14 0.17
N ALA A 82 -1.58 -6.92 1.25
CA ALA A 82 -1.76 -5.59 1.84
C ALA A 82 -0.43 -5.00 2.33
N MET A 83 0.44 -5.78 2.97
CA MET A 83 1.75 -5.29 3.41
C MET A 83 2.65 -4.89 2.23
N ALA A 84 2.55 -5.58 1.09
CA ALA A 84 3.21 -5.19 -0.16
C ALA A 84 2.59 -3.94 -0.80
N GLU A 85 1.26 -3.79 -0.74
CA GLU A 85 0.55 -2.56 -1.12
C GLU A 85 1.01 -1.36 -0.26
N LEU A 86 1.42 -1.59 1.00
CA LEU A 86 1.95 -0.57 1.90
C LEU A 86 3.47 -0.32 1.76
N GLY A 87 4.07 -0.70 0.63
CA GLY A 87 5.48 -0.44 0.33
C GLY A 87 6.48 -1.30 1.11
N SER A 88 6.01 -2.46 1.61
CA SER A 88 6.85 -3.50 2.23
C SER A 88 7.76 -3.02 3.36
N LYS A 89 7.33 -1.98 4.10
CA LYS A 89 8.15 -1.42 5.18
C LYS A 89 8.41 -2.44 6.29
N TYR A 90 7.42 -3.28 6.60
CA TYR A 90 7.56 -4.37 7.56
C TYR A 90 7.33 -5.72 6.89
N ARG A 91 7.89 -6.76 7.50
CA ARG A 91 7.83 -8.13 7.02
C ARG A 91 6.75 -8.88 7.80
N VAL A 92 6.06 -9.80 7.13
CA VAL A 92 5.03 -10.63 7.76
C VAL A 92 5.68 -11.78 8.53
N GLY A 93 5.30 -11.96 9.79
CA GLY A 93 5.52 -13.15 10.59
C GLY A 93 4.19 -13.80 10.98
N VAL A 94 4.22 -15.07 11.36
CA VAL A 94 3.02 -15.80 11.82
C VAL A 94 3.22 -16.25 13.26
N TYR A 95 2.25 -15.96 14.14
CA TYR A 95 2.13 -16.60 15.44
C TYR A 95 1.01 -17.65 15.41
N GLY A 96 1.27 -18.85 15.94
CA GLY A 96 0.26 -19.91 16.01
C GLY A 96 0.86 -21.29 16.26
N SER A 97 0.03 -22.34 16.13
CA SER A 97 0.49 -23.72 16.29
C SER A 97 1.55 -24.09 15.25
N ARG A 98 2.35 -25.14 15.51
CA ARG A 98 3.40 -25.59 14.56
C ARG A 98 2.85 -25.84 13.16
N ASN A 99 1.68 -26.46 13.05
CA ASN A 99 1.02 -26.71 11.77
C ASN A 99 0.63 -25.41 11.04
N VAL A 100 -0.02 -24.46 11.73
CA VAL A 100 -0.36 -23.13 11.18
C VAL A 100 0.89 -22.43 10.65
N CYS A 101 1.92 -22.30 11.50
CA CYS A 101 3.16 -21.65 11.14
C CYS A 101 3.83 -22.30 9.92
N ALA A 102 3.89 -23.64 9.88
CA ALA A 102 4.46 -24.37 8.75
C ALA A 102 3.70 -24.14 7.45
N ARG A 103 2.35 -24.22 7.48
CA ARG A 103 1.49 -24.10 6.29
C ARG A 103 1.51 -22.69 5.71
N VAL A 104 1.43 -21.66 6.56
CA VAL A 104 1.53 -20.25 6.14
C VAL A 104 2.91 -19.97 5.53
N SER A 105 3.97 -20.42 6.19
CA SER A 105 5.34 -20.19 5.72
C SER A 105 5.64 -20.94 4.41
N ALA A 106 5.09 -22.15 4.21
CA ALA A 106 5.26 -22.92 2.98
C ALA A 106 4.65 -22.24 1.74
N ARG A 107 3.64 -21.38 1.93
CA ARG A 107 3.06 -20.54 0.87
C ARG A 107 3.84 -19.24 0.62
N GLY A 108 4.88 -18.96 1.42
CA GLY A 108 5.65 -17.72 1.34
C GLY A 108 4.96 -16.50 1.97
N TYR A 109 3.81 -16.68 2.64
CA TYR A 109 3.05 -15.56 3.22
C TYR A 109 3.67 -15.00 4.50
N ALA A 110 4.50 -15.77 5.20
CA ALA A 110 5.23 -15.33 6.39
C ALA A 110 6.71 -15.67 6.28
N LYS A 111 7.57 -14.75 6.73
CA LYS A 111 9.02 -14.92 6.72
C LYS A 111 9.51 -15.74 7.90
N LEU A 112 8.98 -15.47 9.09
CA LEU A 112 9.38 -16.10 10.35
C LEU A 112 8.17 -16.60 11.12
N SER A 113 8.37 -17.62 11.94
CA SER A 113 7.34 -18.24 12.77
C SER A 113 7.56 -17.96 14.26
N PHE A 114 6.52 -17.55 14.98
CA PHE A 114 6.46 -17.50 16.43
C PHE A 114 5.49 -18.58 16.91
N VAL A 115 6.03 -19.69 17.40
CA VAL A 115 5.23 -20.88 17.69
C VAL A 115 4.56 -20.77 19.06
N SER A 116 3.26 -21.08 19.15
CA SER A 116 2.50 -21.17 20.41
C SER A 116 2.72 -22.51 21.12
N GLY A 117 3.98 -22.87 21.38
CA GLY A 117 4.37 -24.20 21.89
C GLY A 117 3.80 -24.56 23.26
N MET A 118 3.38 -23.58 24.06
CA MET A 118 2.79 -23.78 25.38
C MET A 118 1.35 -24.27 25.30
N SER A 119 0.68 -24.02 24.17
CA SER A 119 -0.72 -24.36 23.93
C SER A 119 -0.83 -25.85 23.66
N THR A 120 -0.67 -26.66 24.71
CA THR A 120 -0.72 -28.12 24.65
C THR A 120 -2.08 -28.67 24.23
N GLY A 121 -3.14 -27.87 24.37
CA GLY A 121 -4.47 -28.16 23.84
C GLY A 121 -4.61 -27.95 22.34
N PHE A 122 -3.62 -27.35 21.66
CA PHE A 122 -3.66 -27.17 20.21
C PHE A 122 -3.14 -28.45 19.53
N SER A 123 -4.03 -29.19 18.89
CA SER A 123 -3.72 -30.34 18.05
C SER A 123 -2.61 -30.06 17.03
N GLY A 124 -2.55 -28.84 16.49
CA GLY A 124 -1.50 -28.41 15.56
C GLY A 124 -0.07 -28.37 16.14
N ASN A 125 0.09 -28.58 17.45
CA ASN A 125 1.40 -28.75 18.11
C ASN A 125 1.76 -30.24 18.32
N LEU A 126 0.79 -31.15 18.21
CA LEU A 126 0.96 -32.58 18.46
C LEU A 126 1.37 -33.28 17.16
N GLY A 127 2.59 -33.86 17.14
CA GLY A 127 3.08 -34.61 15.98
C GLY A 127 3.68 -33.77 14.85
N TYR A 128 3.57 -32.44 14.92
CA TYR A 128 4.21 -31.52 13.97
C TYR A 128 5.59 -31.08 14.48
N LEU A 129 6.55 -31.06 13.55
CA LEU A 129 7.90 -30.53 13.82
C LEU A 129 7.85 -29.01 13.97
N LEU A 130 8.83 -28.47 14.70
CA LEU A 130 9.03 -27.03 14.77
C LEU A 130 9.40 -26.49 13.35
N PRO A 131 8.71 -25.47 12.81
CA PRO A 131 8.98 -24.94 11.48
C PRO A 131 10.44 -24.49 11.33
N SER A 132 11.09 -24.76 10.20
CA SER A 132 12.52 -24.43 10.00
C SER A 132 12.85 -22.94 10.11
N ASN A 133 11.85 -22.06 9.95
CA ASN A 133 11.94 -20.60 10.08
C ASN A 133 11.48 -20.06 11.45
N TRP A 134 11.34 -20.91 12.47
CA TRP A 134 10.93 -20.47 13.81
C TRP A 134 11.90 -19.43 14.37
N ALA A 135 11.39 -18.26 14.73
CA ALA A 135 12.11 -17.19 15.42
C ALA A 135 11.96 -17.35 16.94
N PHE A 136 10.73 -17.58 17.39
CA PHE A 136 10.35 -17.70 18.79
C PHE A 136 9.48 -18.95 19.02
N ASP A 137 9.54 -19.53 20.21
CA ASP A 137 8.67 -20.62 20.67
C ASP A 137 8.20 -20.32 22.10
N GLN A 138 6.90 -20.07 22.27
CA GLN A 138 6.28 -19.81 23.57
C GLN A 138 6.20 -21.10 24.35
N ILE A 139 6.76 -21.18 25.56
CA ILE A 139 6.90 -22.46 26.28
C ILE A 139 6.22 -22.52 27.64
N ALA A 140 6.04 -21.39 28.34
CA ALA A 140 5.44 -21.39 29.66
C ALA A 140 4.95 -19.99 30.09
N THR A 141 3.80 -19.91 30.76
CA THR A 141 3.35 -18.66 31.39
C THR A 141 3.94 -18.63 32.79
N LYS A 142 4.50 -17.48 33.16
CA LYS A 142 5.10 -17.25 34.48
C LYS A 142 4.52 -15.98 35.08
N THR A 143 4.30 -16.00 36.38
CA THR A 143 4.01 -14.78 37.13
C THR A 143 5.31 -14.23 37.69
N ILE A 144 5.58 -12.95 37.43
CA ILE A 144 6.75 -12.25 37.96
C ILE A 144 6.33 -10.99 38.72
N GLY A 145 7.22 -10.47 39.57
CA GLY A 145 6.96 -9.29 40.39
C GLY A 145 6.18 -9.60 41.66
N THR A 146 5.74 -8.54 42.35
CA THR A 146 5.00 -8.61 43.62
C THR A 146 4.08 -7.40 43.77
N GLY A 147 3.00 -7.51 44.55
CA GLY A 147 2.08 -6.40 44.81
C GLY A 147 1.45 -5.85 43.53
N THR A 148 1.48 -4.53 43.34
CA THR A 148 0.98 -3.87 42.13
C THR A 148 1.83 -4.10 40.87
N GLY A 149 3.05 -4.62 41.04
CA GLY A 149 3.93 -5.02 39.93
C GLY A 149 3.84 -6.51 39.59
N LEU A 150 2.89 -7.25 40.17
CA LEU A 150 2.66 -8.65 39.84
C LEU A 150 2.02 -8.75 38.45
N ILE A 151 2.73 -9.36 37.50
CA ILE A 151 2.27 -9.51 36.12
C ILE A 151 2.48 -10.94 35.62
N ASN A 152 1.58 -11.40 34.75
CA ASN A 152 1.78 -12.63 33.99
C ASN A 152 2.54 -12.30 32.71
N ILE A 153 3.56 -13.10 32.43
CA ILE A 153 4.35 -13.04 31.20
C ILE A 153 4.43 -14.43 30.58
N ASP A 154 4.51 -14.48 29.26
CA ASP A 154 4.85 -15.71 28.57
C ASP A 154 6.35 -15.76 28.32
N ASN A 155 6.95 -16.86 28.74
CA ASN A 155 8.34 -17.17 28.54
C ASN A 155 8.52 -17.81 27.17
N ASN A 156 9.32 -17.17 26.33
CA ASN A 156 9.58 -17.59 24.95
C ASN A 156 11.05 -17.99 24.79
N ILE A 157 11.32 -19.06 24.05
CA ILE A 157 12.66 -19.39 23.57
C ILE A 157 12.90 -18.62 22.27
N ALA A 158 14.07 -18.00 22.13
CA ALA A 158 14.49 -17.35 20.90
C ALA A 158 15.53 -18.22 20.17
N SER A 159 15.33 -18.43 18.86
CA SER A 159 16.29 -19.13 18.00
C SER A 159 17.49 -18.26 17.57
N GLY A 160 17.36 -16.93 17.71
CA GLY A 160 18.31 -15.95 17.18
C GLY A 160 18.06 -15.52 15.72
N ARG A 161 17.04 -16.07 15.03
CA ARG A 161 16.67 -15.65 13.66
C ARG A 161 16.04 -14.27 13.61
N ASP A 162 15.24 -13.95 14.62
CA ASP A 162 14.80 -12.60 14.91
C ASP A 162 15.45 -12.16 16.21
N ILE A 163 16.14 -11.04 16.18
CA ILE A 163 16.81 -10.46 17.33
C ILE A 163 15.99 -9.31 17.94
N GLY A 164 14.87 -8.91 17.34
CA GLY A 164 14.10 -7.74 17.71
C GLY A 164 14.87 -6.42 17.51
N GLN A 165 14.24 -5.29 17.82
CA GLN A 165 14.86 -3.97 17.76
C GLN A 165 15.34 -3.52 19.13
N SER A 166 16.57 -2.99 19.19
CA SER A 166 17.11 -2.34 20.39
C SER A 166 16.80 -0.83 20.44
N VAL A 167 16.29 -0.26 19.35
CA VAL A 167 15.93 1.16 19.21
C VAL A 167 14.70 1.28 18.32
N VAL A 168 13.74 2.10 18.74
CA VAL A 168 12.59 2.57 17.96
C VAL A 168 12.63 4.09 17.86
N ASP A 169 12.03 4.65 16.82
CA ASP A 169 12.03 6.10 16.59
C ASP A 169 10.87 6.77 17.36
N VAL A 170 11.20 7.43 18.48
CA VAL A 170 10.22 7.95 19.45
C VAL A 170 9.73 9.37 19.18
N ASP A 171 10.39 10.09 18.27
CA ASP A 171 10.08 11.48 17.89
C ASP A 171 9.53 11.56 16.45
N ALA A 172 8.82 10.52 16.01
CA ALA A 172 8.23 10.49 14.67
C ALA A 172 7.21 11.62 14.48
N PRO A 173 7.11 12.22 13.29
CA PRO A 173 6.12 13.26 13.01
C PRO A 173 4.71 12.74 13.27
N VAL A 174 3.81 13.65 13.63
CA VAL A 174 2.38 13.35 13.77
C VAL A 174 1.87 12.79 12.45
N LEU A 175 1.51 11.51 12.49
CA LEU A 175 1.06 10.74 11.35
C LEU A 175 -0.29 11.27 10.86
N ASP A 176 -0.49 11.24 9.54
CA ASP A 176 -1.83 11.41 8.95
C ASP A 176 -2.82 10.40 9.53
N VAL A 177 -4.10 10.72 9.55
CA VAL A 177 -5.15 9.83 10.07
C VAL A 177 -6.24 9.62 9.01
N PRO A 178 -7.00 8.51 9.08
CA PRO A 178 -8.15 8.34 8.21
C PRO A 178 -9.12 9.51 8.39
N THR A 179 -9.63 10.02 7.27
CA THR A 179 -10.65 11.08 7.20
C THR A 179 -11.84 10.56 6.42
N PRO A 180 -12.60 9.58 6.94
CA PRO A 180 -13.79 9.07 6.27
C PRO A 180 -14.78 10.22 6.04
N LEU A 181 -15.52 10.21 4.93
CA LEU A 181 -16.45 11.30 4.56
C LEU A 181 -17.38 11.73 5.72
N ALA A 182 -17.88 10.77 6.50
CA ALA A 182 -18.76 11.01 7.65
C ALA A 182 -18.10 11.79 8.80
N SER A 183 -16.77 11.86 8.84
CA SER A 183 -15.99 12.58 9.86
C SER A 183 -15.68 14.03 9.48
N ILE A 184 -15.91 14.42 8.22
CA ILE A 184 -15.58 15.75 7.72
C ILE A 184 -16.55 16.79 8.33
N PRO A 185 -16.06 17.74 9.16
CA PRO A 185 -16.92 18.75 9.77
C PRO A 185 -17.55 19.66 8.71
N ASN A 186 -18.86 19.91 8.83
CA ASN A 186 -19.62 20.73 7.88
C ASN A 186 -19.42 20.27 6.42
N TYR A 187 -19.52 18.96 6.18
CA TYR A 187 -19.27 18.33 4.88
C TYR A 187 -19.90 19.06 3.69
N SER A 188 -21.14 19.52 3.82
CA SER A 188 -21.82 20.27 2.75
C SER A 188 -21.12 21.58 2.38
N THR A 189 -20.58 22.32 3.34
CA THR A 189 -19.78 23.53 3.06
C THR A 189 -18.41 23.14 2.50
N PHE A 190 -17.77 22.12 3.06
CA PHE A 190 -16.47 21.64 2.58
C PHE A 190 -16.52 21.25 1.09
N ILE A 191 -17.52 20.45 0.69
CA ILE A 191 -17.60 19.94 -0.68
C ILE A 191 -17.99 21.04 -1.68
N GLN A 192 -18.74 22.06 -1.24
CA GLN A 192 -19.03 23.24 -2.06
C GLN A 192 -17.79 24.12 -2.26
N ASP A 193 -16.99 24.35 -1.20
CA ASP A 193 -15.72 25.07 -1.32
C ASP A 193 -14.74 24.32 -2.24
N TYR A 194 -14.68 22.98 -2.14
CA TYR A 194 -13.88 22.12 -3.00
C TYR A 194 -14.28 22.25 -4.47
N PHE A 195 -15.58 22.16 -4.76
CA PHE A 195 -16.08 22.33 -6.11
C PHE A 195 -15.77 23.72 -6.67
N TRP A 196 -16.03 24.76 -5.88
CA TRP A 196 -15.74 26.13 -6.28
C TRP A 196 -14.26 26.33 -6.60
N TRP A 197 -13.37 25.73 -5.81
CA TRP A 197 -11.94 25.74 -6.11
C TRP A 197 -11.64 25.12 -7.48
N PHE A 198 -12.22 23.96 -7.81
CA PHE A 198 -12.05 23.31 -9.11
C PHE A 198 -12.60 24.15 -10.28
N GLU A 199 -13.74 24.81 -10.11
CA GLU A 199 -14.29 25.71 -11.12
C GLU A 199 -13.34 26.87 -11.44
N GLN A 200 -12.64 27.41 -10.43
CA GLN A 200 -11.63 28.46 -10.64
C GLN A 200 -10.33 27.93 -11.23
N ALA A 201 -9.96 26.69 -10.91
CA ALA A 201 -8.71 26.07 -11.33
C ALA A 201 -8.78 25.47 -12.75
N THR A 202 -9.95 25.36 -13.38
CA THR A 202 -10.14 24.73 -14.70
C THR A 202 -10.71 25.70 -15.73
N THR A 203 -10.44 25.45 -17.01
CA THR A 203 -11.03 26.23 -18.10
C THR A 203 -12.43 25.72 -18.46
N PRO A 204 -13.30 26.55 -19.07
CA PRO A 204 -14.63 26.09 -19.50
C PRO A 204 -14.59 24.90 -20.47
N ILE A 205 -13.54 24.80 -21.29
CA ILE A 205 -13.36 23.66 -22.20
C ILE A 205 -13.06 22.39 -21.41
N GLN A 206 -12.16 22.46 -20.41
CA GLN A 206 -11.88 21.32 -19.54
C GLN A 206 -13.14 20.87 -18.81
N GLN A 207 -13.89 21.81 -18.22
CA GLN A 207 -15.15 21.52 -17.51
C GLN A 207 -16.22 20.86 -18.41
N ALA A 208 -16.23 21.15 -19.71
CA ALA A 208 -17.22 20.61 -20.64
C ALA A 208 -16.95 19.15 -21.07
N VAL A 209 -15.73 18.63 -20.83
CA VAL A 209 -15.32 17.30 -21.29
C VAL A 209 -15.02 16.31 -20.18
N VAL A 210 -15.02 16.75 -18.90
CA VAL A 210 -14.80 15.86 -17.76
C VAL A 210 -15.85 14.76 -17.68
N LEU A 211 -15.44 13.56 -17.25
CA LEU A 211 -16.34 12.42 -17.12
C LEU A 211 -17.31 12.56 -15.94
N HIS A 212 -16.81 13.09 -14.83
CA HIS A 212 -17.53 13.19 -13.58
C HIS A 212 -17.32 14.57 -12.93
N PRO A 213 -18.33 15.11 -12.22
CA PRO A 213 -18.14 16.29 -11.38
C PRO A 213 -17.04 16.04 -10.33
N PRO A 214 -16.19 17.03 -10.00
CA PRO A 214 -15.14 16.87 -9.00
C PRO A 214 -15.65 16.40 -7.63
N GLN A 215 -16.87 16.77 -7.22
CA GLN A 215 -17.42 16.30 -5.93
C GLN A 215 -17.61 14.78 -5.90
N ASP A 216 -18.13 14.21 -7.00
CA ASP A 216 -18.38 12.78 -7.13
C ASP A 216 -17.05 12.02 -7.13
N VAL A 217 -16.02 12.58 -7.79
CA VAL A 217 -14.65 12.04 -7.77
C VAL A 217 -14.08 12.05 -6.34
N PHE A 218 -14.23 13.16 -5.62
CA PHE A 218 -13.78 13.27 -4.23
C PHE A 218 -14.45 12.22 -3.34
N GLU A 219 -15.77 12.07 -3.45
CA GLU A 219 -16.54 11.07 -2.70
C GLU A 219 -16.11 9.64 -3.04
N ALA A 220 -15.89 9.34 -4.33
CA ALA A 220 -15.46 8.03 -4.77
C ALA A 220 -14.06 7.69 -4.25
N ILE A 221 -13.08 8.60 -4.40
CA ILE A 221 -11.69 8.37 -4.00
C ILE A 221 -11.57 8.26 -2.48
N LEU A 222 -12.09 9.21 -1.71
CA LEU A 222 -12.01 9.13 -0.25
C LEU A 222 -12.87 7.99 0.30
N GLY A 223 -14.07 7.78 -0.25
CA GLY A 223 -14.96 6.72 0.19
C GLY A 223 -14.37 5.33 0.05
N GLN A 224 -13.52 5.11 -0.95
CA GLN A 224 -12.94 3.80 -1.26
C GLN A 224 -11.48 3.64 -0.84
N HIS A 225 -10.70 4.73 -0.77
CA HIS A 225 -9.24 4.67 -0.67
C HIS A 225 -8.62 5.49 0.47
N ASP A 226 -9.41 6.14 1.34
CA ASP A 226 -8.90 6.93 2.46
C ASP A 226 -7.92 6.15 3.37
N ASP A 227 -8.24 4.90 3.68
CA ASP A 227 -7.37 3.99 4.45
C ASP A 227 -6.03 3.73 3.75
N LEU A 228 -6.07 3.53 2.43
CA LEU A 228 -4.87 3.28 1.62
C LEU A 228 -4.01 4.54 1.54
N LEU A 229 -4.61 5.68 1.19
CA LEU A 229 -3.95 6.99 1.14
C LEU A 229 -3.26 7.32 2.47
N THR A 230 -3.98 7.13 3.57
CA THR A 230 -3.43 7.33 4.93
C THR A 230 -2.25 6.39 5.19
N SER A 231 -2.39 5.11 4.86
CA SER A 231 -1.35 4.13 5.15
C SER A 231 -0.11 4.31 4.27
N LEU A 232 -0.27 4.74 3.02
CA LEU A 232 0.84 5.12 2.11
C LEU A 232 1.55 6.37 2.62
N ALA A 233 0.81 7.42 3.00
CA ALA A 233 1.36 8.64 3.58
C ALA A 233 2.23 8.32 4.80
N ARG A 234 1.70 7.53 5.73
CA ARG A 234 2.41 7.04 6.92
C ARG A 234 3.62 6.17 6.57
N GLY A 235 3.47 5.26 5.60
CA GLY A 235 4.50 4.32 5.19
C GLY A 235 5.74 5.00 4.62
N TYR A 236 5.51 5.93 3.70
CA TYR A 236 6.55 6.71 3.04
C TYR A 236 6.98 7.95 3.83
N GLY A 237 6.29 8.27 4.92
CA GLY A 237 6.58 9.47 5.71
C GLY A 237 6.37 10.74 4.89
N MET A 238 5.30 10.79 4.10
CA MET A 238 4.86 11.95 3.32
C MET A 238 3.48 12.42 3.77
N ARG A 239 3.09 13.65 3.44
CA ARG A 239 1.75 14.14 3.74
C ARG A 239 0.70 13.47 2.85
N LYS A 240 -0.39 13.00 3.46
CA LYS A 240 -1.55 12.43 2.75
C LYS A 240 -2.12 13.40 1.71
N SER A 241 -2.19 14.69 2.05
CA SER A 241 -2.60 15.77 1.15
C SER A 241 -1.80 15.81 -0.16
N LEU A 242 -0.53 15.39 -0.16
CA LEU A 242 0.30 15.39 -1.37
C LEU A 242 -0.13 14.28 -2.36
N ILE A 243 -0.41 13.09 -1.84
CA ILE A 243 -0.92 11.97 -2.64
C ILE A 243 -2.34 12.30 -3.12
N GLU A 244 -3.21 12.74 -2.21
CA GLU A 244 -4.58 13.14 -2.54
C GLU A 244 -4.64 14.24 -3.60
N THR A 245 -3.73 15.22 -3.54
CA THR A 245 -3.69 16.30 -4.54
C THR A 245 -3.49 15.74 -5.94
N ALA A 246 -2.53 14.84 -6.15
CA ALA A 246 -2.27 14.27 -7.46
C ALA A 246 -3.44 13.40 -7.93
N VAL A 247 -3.91 12.47 -7.09
CA VAL A 247 -5.02 11.56 -7.45
C VAL A 247 -6.31 12.32 -7.73
N LEU A 248 -6.72 13.22 -6.84
CA LEU A 248 -7.97 13.99 -6.98
C LEU A 248 -7.90 14.96 -8.16
N TRP A 249 -6.76 15.59 -8.40
CA TRP A 249 -6.61 16.47 -9.56
C TRP A 249 -6.77 15.68 -10.85
N GLU A 250 -5.97 14.64 -11.05
CA GLU A 250 -5.95 13.85 -12.30
C GLU A 250 -7.30 13.19 -12.57
N SER A 251 -7.92 12.58 -11.55
CA SER A 251 -9.27 12.00 -11.67
C SER A 251 -10.36 13.04 -11.95
N SER A 252 -10.24 14.27 -11.43
CA SER A 252 -11.26 15.31 -11.61
C SER A 252 -11.18 16.01 -12.98
N VAL A 253 -10.06 15.91 -13.69
CA VAL A 253 -9.87 16.47 -15.03
C VAL A 253 -9.84 15.40 -16.14
N GLU A 254 -9.97 14.13 -15.76
CA GLU A 254 -10.13 13.01 -16.68
C GLU A 254 -11.34 13.23 -17.58
N ASN A 255 -11.15 13.03 -18.87
CA ASN A 255 -12.11 13.37 -19.90
C ASN A 255 -12.32 12.23 -20.91
N ILE A 256 -13.29 12.43 -21.81
CA ILE A 256 -13.66 11.42 -22.82
C ILE A 256 -12.52 11.04 -23.79
N LEU A 257 -11.51 11.91 -23.98
CA LEU A 257 -10.35 11.61 -24.83
C LEU A 257 -9.42 10.60 -24.16
N ASP A 258 -9.37 10.58 -22.82
CA ASP A 258 -8.59 9.62 -22.05
C ASP A 258 -9.22 8.23 -22.20
N VAL A 259 -10.55 8.12 -22.07
CA VAL A 259 -11.30 6.88 -22.34
C VAL A 259 -11.06 6.37 -23.77
N GLY A 260 -11.08 7.27 -24.76
CA GLY A 260 -10.79 6.91 -26.14
C GLY A 260 -9.34 6.43 -26.33
N THR A 261 -8.40 7.04 -25.63
CA THR A 261 -6.98 6.66 -25.65
C THR A 261 -6.76 5.29 -25.00
N ASP A 262 -7.35 5.04 -23.84
CA ASP A 262 -7.30 3.75 -23.15
C ASP A 262 -7.91 2.63 -24.02
N ALA A 263 -9.03 2.92 -24.70
CA ALA A 263 -9.64 1.99 -25.64
C ALA A 263 -8.71 1.66 -26.82
N ILE A 264 -7.94 2.64 -27.32
CA ILE A 264 -6.93 2.41 -28.37
C ILE A 264 -5.80 1.51 -27.86
N VAL A 265 -5.34 1.71 -26.62
CA VAL A 265 -4.30 0.86 -26.02
C VAL A 265 -4.78 -0.58 -25.87
N ARG A 266 -5.98 -0.78 -25.30
CA ARG A 266 -6.62 -2.09 -25.18
C ARG A 266 -6.80 -2.79 -26.54
N ALA A 267 -7.27 -2.06 -27.55
CA ALA A 267 -7.42 -2.59 -28.90
C ALA A 267 -6.08 -2.97 -29.54
N THR A 268 -5.03 -2.19 -29.27
CA THR A 268 -3.66 -2.49 -29.74
C THR A 268 -3.17 -3.81 -29.13
N TYR A 269 -3.32 -3.99 -27.81
CA TYR A 269 -2.90 -5.22 -27.15
C TYR A 269 -3.73 -6.44 -27.56
N ALA A 270 -5.05 -6.30 -27.69
CA ALA A 270 -5.90 -7.38 -28.21
C ALA A 270 -5.48 -7.81 -29.63
N TYR A 271 -5.04 -6.86 -30.47
CA TYR A 271 -4.49 -7.18 -31.79
C TYR A 271 -3.13 -7.90 -31.68
N LEU A 272 -2.22 -7.46 -30.82
CA LEU A 272 -0.90 -8.09 -30.65
C LEU A 272 -1.02 -9.55 -30.18
N GLU A 273 -1.92 -9.83 -29.23
CA GLU A 273 -2.22 -11.20 -28.76
C GLU A 273 -2.75 -12.08 -29.90
N GLN A 274 -3.72 -11.59 -30.67
CA GLN A 274 -4.25 -12.32 -31.82
C GLN A 274 -3.18 -12.53 -32.88
N LYS A 275 -2.31 -11.55 -33.09
CA LYS A 275 -1.22 -11.61 -34.08
C LYS A 275 -0.16 -12.62 -33.68
N GLU A 276 0.25 -12.64 -32.41
CA GLU A 276 1.19 -13.63 -31.89
C GLU A 276 0.62 -15.05 -31.98
N TRP A 277 -0.65 -15.24 -31.61
CA TRP A 277 -1.34 -16.53 -31.80
C TRP A 277 -1.36 -16.97 -33.26
N TRP A 278 -1.71 -16.05 -34.17
CA TRP A 278 -1.76 -16.34 -35.61
C TRP A 278 -0.38 -16.65 -36.20
N ASP A 279 0.66 -15.95 -35.74
CA ASP A 279 2.05 -16.21 -36.13
C ASP A 279 2.55 -17.58 -35.65
N GLY A 280 1.98 -18.12 -34.57
CA GLY A 280 2.26 -19.46 -34.07
C GLY A 280 1.58 -20.61 -34.84
N LEU A 281 0.64 -20.31 -35.74
CA LEU A 281 -0.04 -21.33 -36.57
C LEU A 281 0.91 -21.92 -37.64
N SER A 282 0.65 -23.15 -38.06
CA SER A 282 1.34 -23.73 -39.22
C SER A 282 0.95 -23.01 -40.52
N ALA A 283 1.79 -23.12 -41.55
CA ALA A 283 1.52 -22.51 -42.86
C ALA A 283 0.17 -22.98 -43.47
N ALA A 284 -0.23 -24.22 -43.22
CA ALA A 284 -1.51 -24.75 -43.69
C ALA A 284 -2.71 -24.11 -42.95
N GLU A 285 -2.57 -23.86 -41.64
CA GLU A 285 -3.59 -23.21 -40.83
C GLU A 285 -3.69 -21.71 -41.15
N GLN A 286 -2.57 -21.02 -41.39
CA GLN A 286 -2.55 -19.62 -41.82
C GLN A 286 -3.21 -19.41 -43.19
N ALA A 287 -3.12 -20.39 -44.09
CA ALA A 287 -3.75 -20.29 -45.41
C ALA A 287 -5.28 -20.28 -45.35
N VAL A 288 -5.88 -20.80 -44.28
CA VAL A 288 -7.34 -20.87 -44.09
C VAL A 288 -7.85 -19.99 -42.94
N THR A 289 -6.95 -19.48 -42.10
CA THR A 289 -7.25 -18.58 -40.99
C THR A 289 -6.84 -17.15 -41.37
N PRO A 290 -7.79 -16.21 -41.56
CA PRO A 290 -7.45 -14.84 -41.87
C PRO A 290 -6.53 -14.21 -40.83
N ALA A 291 -5.52 -13.46 -41.27
CA ALA A 291 -4.67 -12.69 -40.38
C ALA A 291 -5.50 -11.62 -39.63
N PRO A 292 -5.21 -11.38 -38.33
CA PRO A 292 -5.89 -10.34 -37.58
C PRO A 292 -5.61 -8.96 -38.18
N VAL A 293 -6.59 -8.07 -38.10
CA VAL A 293 -6.52 -6.72 -38.67
C VAL A 293 -6.09 -5.74 -37.57
N PRO A 294 -5.03 -4.95 -37.77
CA PRO A 294 -4.61 -3.95 -36.78
C PRO A 294 -5.66 -2.84 -36.63
N PRO A 295 -5.80 -2.25 -35.43
CA PRO A 295 -6.62 -1.06 -35.27
C PRO A 295 -6.04 0.11 -36.09
N PRO A 296 -6.88 1.06 -36.55
CA PRO A 296 -6.44 2.19 -37.40
C PRO A 296 -5.37 3.07 -36.75
N VAL A 297 -5.41 3.18 -35.43
CA VAL A 297 -4.38 3.81 -34.60
C VAL A 297 -3.89 2.75 -33.62
N GLN A 298 -2.59 2.61 -33.51
CA GLN A 298 -1.95 1.71 -32.55
C GLN A 298 -1.18 2.52 -31.51
N ARG A 299 -1.34 2.16 -30.24
CA ARG A 299 -0.65 2.77 -29.12
C ARG A 299 -0.43 1.70 -28.05
N ARG A 300 0.80 1.56 -27.55
CA ARG A 300 1.12 0.60 -26.48
C ARG A 300 1.09 1.22 -25.08
N ASP A 301 1.13 2.54 -24.98
CA ASP A 301 1.19 3.22 -23.68
C ASP A 301 0.47 4.56 -23.73
N ALA A 302 -0.12 4.92 -22.60
CA ALA A 302 -0.83 6.17 -22.34
C ALA A 302 -0.91 6.39 -20.82
N SER A 303 -1.04 7.64 -20.39
CA SER A 303 -1.45 7.95 -19.03
C SER A 303 -2.79 7.29 -18.74
N THR A 304 -2.90 6.61 -17.60
CA THR A 304 -4.07 5.78 -17.33
C THR A 304 -4.40 5.64 -15.84
N GLY A 305 -5.65 5.30 -15.54
CA GLY A 305 -6.19 5.15 -14.19
C GLY A 305 -6.30 6.46 -13.42
N VAL A 306 -6.66 6.36 -12.14
CA VAL A 306 -7.02 7.50 -11.27
C VAL A 306 -5.92 8.56 -11.07
N SER A 307 -4.65 8.22 -11.35
CA SER A 307 -3.53 9.15 -11.23
C SER A 307 -2.81 9.42 -12.56
N GLN A 308 -3.36 8.96 -13.70
CA GLN A 308 -2.86 9.25 -15.05
C GLN A 308 -1.37 8.92 -15.26
N ILE A 309 -0.97 7.68 -14.92
CA ILE A 309 0.44 7.22 -14.97
C ILE A 309 0.67 6.38 -16.22
N PHE A 310 1.78 6.61 -16.93
CA PHE A 310 2.23 5.76 -18.04
C PHE A 310 2.92 4.49 -17.53
N ALA A 311 2.83 3.38 -18.28
CA ALA A 311 3.50 2.14 -17.91
C ALA A 311 5.03 2.28 -17.90
N TRP A 312 5.62 3.03 -18.86
CA TRP A 312 7.06 3.27 -18.86
C TRP A 312 7.54 4.06 -17.63
N VAL A 313 6.77 5.04 -17.16
CA VAL A 313 7.08 5.80 -15.93
C VAL A 313 7.00 4.87 -14.73
N ALA A 314 5.95 4.05 -14.64
CA ALA A 314 5.80 3.11 -13.54
C ALA A 314 6.96 2.11 -13.47
N ALA A 315 7.41 1.57 -14.61
CA ALA A 315 8.55 0.66 -14.67
C ALA A 315 9.84 1.30 -14.16
N GLU A 316 10.17 2.52 -14.63
CA GLU A 316 11.35 3.27 -14.20
C GLU A 316 11.31 3.57 -12.69
N VAL A 317 10.16 4.03 -12.20
CA VAL A 317 9.97 4.37 -10.79
C VAL A 317 10.01 3.11 -9.91
N ILE A 318 9.51 1.96 -10.38
CA ILE A 318 9.64 0.70 -9.66
C ILE A 318 11.12 0.34 -9.49
N ASP A 319 11.93 0.39 -10.54
CA ASP A 319 13.35 0.06 -10.44
C ASP A 319 14.12 1.01 -9.50
N TRP A 320 13.83 2.31 -9.61
CA TRP A 320 14.36 3.31 -8.68
C TRP A 320 13.95 3.04 -7.23
N ALA A 321 12.66 2.79 -6.98
CA ALA A 321 12.12 2.53 -5.65
C ALA A 321 12.66 1.22 -5.06
N ARG A 322 12.85 0.17 -5.88
CA ARG A 322 13.47 -1.10 -5.49
C ARG A 322 14.90 -0.89 -5.01
N ALA A 323 15.69 -0.09 -5.73
CA ALA A 323 17.07 0.22 -5.35
C ALA A 323 17.17 0.91 -3.97
N LEU A 324 16.13 1.64 -3.57
CA LEU A 324 16.00 2.30 -2.27
C LEU A 324 15.28 1.44 -1.22
N GLY A 325 14.81 0.24 -1.59
CA GLY A 325 14.01 -0.62 -0.72
C GLY A 325 12.65 -0.04 -0.34
N LEU A 326 12.08 0.83 -1.19
CA LEU A 326 10.76 1.46 -1.02
C LEU A 326 9.62 0.60 -1.55
N THR A 327 9.90 -0.39 -2.39
CA THR A 327 8.91 -1.34 -2.93
C THR A 327 9.52 -2.71 -3.14
N ASP A 328 8.68 -3.75 -3.11
CA ASP A 328 9.03 -5.12 -3.48
C ASP A 328 8.47 -5.53 -4.87
N GLU A 329 7.76 -4.65 -5.56
CA GLU A 329 7.21 -4.91 -6.90
C GLU A 329 8.31 -5.37 -7.87
N PRO A 330 8.06 -6.37 -8.72
CA PRO A 330 9.07 -6.85 -9.67
C PRO A 330 9.43 -5.76 -10.69
N SER A 331 10.63 -5.87 -11.29
CA SER A 331 11.01 -5.03 -12.44
C SER A 331 10.21 -5.45 -13.68
N TYR A 332 9.96 -4.50 -14.58
CA TYR A 332 9.20 -4.70 -15.82
C TYR A 332 10.02 -4.20 -17.00
N ASP A 333 10.24 -5.07 -18.00
CA ASP A 333 10.84 -4.67 -19.27
C ASP A 333 9.77 -4.14 -20.22
N VAL A 334 9.70 -2.82 -20.41
CA VAL A 334 8.67 -2.18 -21.25
C VAL A 334 8.95 -2.28 -22.75
N ASP A 335 10.12 -2.78 -23.17
CA ASP A 335 10.36 -3.15 -24.57
C ASP A 335 9.67 -4.49 -24.92
N ASP A 336 9.50 -5.37 -23.92
CA ASP A 336 8.62 -6.55 -24.01
C ASP A 336 7.15 -6.11 -23.88
N TRP A 337 6.42 -6.22 -24.99
CA TRP A 337 5.03 -5.76 -25.05
C TRP A 337 4.10 -6.51 -24.09
N HIS A 338 4.43 -7.75 -23.68
CA HIS A 338 3.64 -8.48 -22.68
C HIS A 338 3.75 -7.84 -21.30
N GLN A 339 4.97 -7.51 -20.88
CA GLN A 339 5.21 -6.87 -19.60
C GLN A 339 4.70 -5.44 -19.59
N GLN A 340 4.84 -4.71 -20.70
CA GLN A 340 4.24 -3.38 -20.84
C GLN A 340 2.71 -3.45 -20.77
N ARG A 341 2.07 -4.42 -21.44
CA ARG A 341 0.62 -4.66 -21.36
C ARG A 341 0.20 -4.93 -19.93
N ASP A 342 0.84 -5.89 -19.27
CA ASP A 342 0.44 -6.33 -17.93
C ASP A 342 0.56 -5.18 -16.91
N LEU A 343 1.63 -4.39 -17.01
CA LEU A 343 1.80 -3.20 -16.16
C LEU A 343 0.76 -2.12 -16.49
N TRP A 344 0.53 -1.83 -17.77
CA TRP A 344 -0.44 -0.82 -18.20
C TRP A 344 -1.88 -1.20 -17.79
N MET A 345 -2.28 -2.45 -18.01
CA MET A 345 -3.61 -2.96 -17.63
C MET A 345 -3.80 -2.89 -16.12
N ARG A 346 -2.76 -3.23 -15.33
CA ARG A 346 -2.80 -3.10 -13.87
C ARG A 346 -2.91 -1.65 -13.41
N LEU A 347 -2.22 -0.71 -14.06
CA LEU A 347 -2.40 0.73 -13.79
C LEU A 347 -3.83 1.19 -14.09
N ASN A 348 -4.46 0.67 -15.14
CA ASN A 348 -5.81 1.08 -15.55
C ASN A 348 -6.93 0.42 -14.72
N GLU A 349 -6.72 -0.81 -14.23
CA GLU A 349 -7.79 -1.63 -13.63
C GLU A 349 -7.69 -1.78 -12.10
N ASP A 350 -6.54 -1.48 -11.50
CA ASP A 350 -6.29 -1.60 -10.06
C ASP A 350 -5.96 -0.22 -9.47
N ASP A 351 -7.00 0.47 -8.97
CA ASP A 351 -6.86 1.79 -8.36
C ASP A 351 -5.89 1.79 -7.17
N ALA A 352 -5.84 0.70 -6.40
CA ALA A 352 -4.92 0.61 -5.26
C ALA A 352 -3.45 0.55 -5.75
N PHE A 353 -3.19 -0.19 -6.83
CA PHE A 353 -1.90 -0.19 -7.50
C PHE A 353 -1.56 1.19 -8.05
N ASN A 354 -2.49 1.83 -8.75
CA ASN A 354 -2.30 3.15 -9.37
C ASN A 354 -2.01 4.24 -8.31
N ILE A 355 -2.78 4.29 -7.21
CA ILE A 355 -2.56 5.23 -6.09
C ILE A 355 -1.21 5.00 -5.40
N ARG A 356 -0.80 3.74 -5.23
CA ARG A 356 0.55 3.44 -4.69
C ARG A 356 1.64 3.90 -5.64
N MET A 357 1.47 3.69 -6.95
CA MET A 357 2.40 4.20 -7.95
C MET A 357 2.45 5.73 -7.94
N CYS A 358 1.32 6.41 -7.75
CA CYS A 358 1.27 7.86 -7.57
C CYS A 358 2.17 8.33 -6.42
N ALA A 359 2.07 7.69 -5.24
CA ALA A 359 2.93 8.01 -4.10
C ALA A 359 4.43 7.82 -4.43
N LEU A 360 4.80 6.73 -5.13
CA LEU A 360 6.19 6.50 -5.54
C LEU A 360 6.67 7.49 -6.60
N VAL A 361 5.83 7.84 -7.58
CA VAL A 361 6.13 8.82 -8.63
C VAL A 361 6.32 10.21 -8.01
N LEU A 362 5.55 10.58 -6.99
CA LEU A 362 5.74 11.82 -6.25
C LEU A 362 7.11 11.86 -5.54
N LEU A 363 7.50 10.77 -4.86
CA LEU A 363 8.83 10.69 -4.23
C LEU A 363 9.96 10.73 -5.27
N TRP A 364 9.81 10.01 -6.39
CA TRP A 364 10.76 10.05 -7.49
C TRP A 364 10.85 11.43 -8.11
N SER A 365 9.72 12.13 -8.27
CA SER A 365 9.64 13.50 -8.79
C SER A 365 10.40 14.48 -7.90
N ALA A 366 10.26 14.34 -6.57
CA ALA A 366 11.02 15.12 -5.61
C ALA A 366 12.53 14.83 -5.72
N ALA A 367 12.91 13.54 -5.75
CA ALA A 367 14.30 13.12 -5.86
C ALA A 367 14.96 13.59 -7.17
N ASP A 368 14.24 13.55 -8.29
CA ASP A 368 14.70 14.06 -9.59
C ASP A 368 14.96 15.58 -9.55
N ARG A 369 14.26 16.31 -8.68
CA ARG A 369 14.50 17.73 -8.38
C ARG A 369 15.59 17.98 -7.34
N GLY A 370 16.25 16.93 -6.85
CA GLY A 370 17.30 17.04 -5.84
C GLY A 370 16.77 17.35 -4.43
N ILE A 371 15.47 17.16 -4.20
CA ILE A 371 14.83 17.34 -2.90
C ILE A 371 15.15 16.12 -2.03
N ASP A 372 15.48 16.35 -0.75
CA ASP A 372 15.78 15.26 0.18
C ASP A 372 14.51 14.49 0.59
N ILE A 373 14.36 13.28 0.07
CA ILE A 373 13.24 12.39 0.36
C ILE A 373 13.37 11.62 1.68
N SER A 374 14.34 11.96 2.54
CA SER A 374 14.51 11.30 3.84
C SER A 374 13.36 11.63 4.81
N GLN A 375 12.76 12.83 4.71
CA GLN A 375 11.62 13.25 5.51
C GLN A 375 10.56 14.04 4.70
N PRO A 376 9.84 13.39 3.77
CA PRO A 376 8.88 14.07 2.88
C PRO A 376 7.72 14.79 3.60
N THR A 377 7.44 14.41 4.85
CA THR A 377 6.44 15.06 5.72
C THR A 377 6.74 16.54 5.96
N PHE A 378 8.01 16.95 5.82
CA PHE A 378 8.49 18.31 6.07
C PHE A 378 8.88 19.05 4.80
N PHE A 379 8.46 18.57 3.61
CA PHE A 379 8.62 19.35 2.40
C PHE A 379 8.03 20.74 2.58
N THR A 380 8.81 21.74 2.18
CA THR A 380 8.40 23.13 2.10
C THR A 380 7.37 23.32 0.99
N ASP A 381 6.63 24.44 1.03
CA ASP A 381 5.69 24.80 -0.02
C ASP A 381 6.34 24.79 -1.42
N GLN A 382 7.60 25.24 -1.52
CA GLN A 382 8.32 25.23 -2.80
C GLN A 382 8.67 23.81 -3.24
N GLU A 383 9.15 22.96 -2.34
CA GLU A 383 9.45 21.56 -2.65
C GLU A 383 8.21 20.78 -3.07
N ILE A 384 7.04 21.08 -2.48
CA ILE A 384 5.76 20.50 -2.87
C ILE A 384 5.38 20.93 -4.29
N LYS A 385 5.49 22.23 -4.60
CA LYS A 385 5.24 22.75 -5.96
C LYS A 385 6.15 22.13 -7.00
N ASP A 386 7.45 22.04 -6.70
CA ASP A 386 8.45 21.46 -7.62
C ASP A 386 8.20 19.96 -7.83
N THR A 387 7.77 19.26 -6.77
CA THR A 387 7.38 17.85 -6.82
C THR A 387 6.13 17.66 -7.71
N LEU A 388 5.08 18.45 -7.49
CA LEU A 388 3.84 18.40 -8.27
C LEU A 388 4.07 18.81 -9.73
N ALA A 389 4.90 19.83 -9.97
CA ALA A 389 5.30 20.21 -11.32
C ALA A 389 5.97 19.03 -12.02
N ARG A 390 6.96 18.41 -11.38
CA ARG A 390 7.67 17.27 -11.97
C ARG A 390 6.78 16.04 -12.19
N TYR A 391 5.80 15.82 -11.32
CA TYR A 391 4.80 14.77 -11.50
C TYR A 391 4.08 14.92 -12.85
N ASN A 392 3.67 16.15 -13.20
CA ASN A 392 2.98 16.43 -14.46
C ASN A 392 3.91 16.42 -15.67
N GLY A 393 5.14 16.94 -15.54
CA GLY A 393 6.11 16.97 -16.63
C GLY A 393 7.34 17.80 -16.33
N THR A 394 8.15 18.08 -17.36
CA THR A 394 9.41 18.84 -17.23
C THR A 394 9.41 20.14 -18.03
N ASN A 395 8.29 20.49 -18.68
CA ASN A 395 8.16 21.68 -19.52
C ASN A 395 7.72 22.89 -18.68
N GLN A 396 7.59 24.05 -19.32
CA GLN A 396 7.15 25.27 -18.62
C GLN A 396 5.71 25.19 -18.12
N ASP A 397 4.84 24.45 -18.82
CA ASP A 397 3.46 24.22 -18.40
C ASP A 397 3.37 23.46 -17.07
N ALA A 398 4.35 22.59 -16.80
CA ALA A 398 4.47 21.85 -15.54
C ALA A 398 4.66 22.78 -14.34
N ILE A 399 5.32 23.93 -14.49
CA ILE A 399 5.48 24.91 -13.39
C ILE A 399 4.10 25.50 -13.03
N ALA A 400 3.31 25.86 -14.04
CA ALA A 400 1.96 26.38 -13.84
C ALA A 400 1.02 25.31 -13.24
N TYR A 401 1.22 24.04 -13.59
CA TYR A 401 0.57 22.92 -12.93
C TYR A 401 0.95 22.85 -11.45
N GLY A 402 2.24 22.88 -11.10
CA GLY A 402 2.70 22.80 -9.71
C GLY A 402 2.12 23.89 -8.82
N GLU A 403 2.10 25.14 -9.29
CA GLU A 403 1.48 26.27 -8.59
C GLU A 403 -0.03 26.08 -8.37
N ARG A 404 -0.73 25.59 -9.39
CA ARG A 404 -2.17 25.34 -9.33
C ARG A 404 -2.50 24.21 -8.37
N SER A 405 -1.87 23.05 -8.54
CA SER A 405 -2.10 21.87 -7.71
C SER A 405 -1.67 22.10 -6.26
N PHE A 406 -0.68 22.97 -6.00
CA PHE A 406 -0.38 23.41 -4.64
C PHE A 406 -1.55 24.13 -3.94
N GLY A 407 -2.42 24.80 -4.70
CA GLY A 407 -3.67 25.35 -4.19
C GLY A 407 -4.61 24.27 -3.63
N LEU A 408 -4.74 23.14 -4.33
CA LEU A 408 -5.52 21.98 -3.87
C LEU A 408 -4.87 21.33 -2.65
N TYR A 409 -3.54 21.14 -2.69
CA TYR A 409 -2.78 20.66 -1.54
C TYR A 409 -3.05 21.51 -0.30
N SER A 410 -2.96 22.83 -0.43
CA SER A 410 -3.18 23.77 0.67
C SER A 410 -4.62 23.71 1.19
N PHE A 411 -5.60 23.53 0.30
CA PHE A 411 -6.99 23.33 0.67
C PHE A 411 -7.18 22.06 1.50
N LEU A 412 -6.72 20.91 1.01
CA LEU A 412 -6.83 19.62 1.69
C LEU A 412 -6.09 19.64 3.03
N GLU A 413 -4.87 20.17 3.05
CA GLU A 413 -4.05 20.22 4.26
C GLU A 413 -4.67 21.11 5.34
N SER A 414 -5.22 22.27 4.97
CA SER A 414 -5.80 23.21 5.94
C SER A 414 -7.23 22.89 6.38
N ARG A 415 -8.01 22.19 5.54
CA ARG A 415 -9.45 21.96 5.76
C ARG A 415 -9.81 20.52 6.09
N LEU A 416 -8.94 19.55 5.76
CA LEU A 416 -9.20 18.12 5.92
C LEU A 416 -8.13 17.45 6.81
N ASN A 417 -6.92 17.24 6.28
CA ASN A 417 -5.93 16.37 6.91
C ASN A 417 -5.25 17.02 8.13
N GLY A 418 -4.90 18.31 8.04
CA GLY A 418 -4.31 19.04 9.17
C GLY A 418 -5.21 19.08 10.41
N PRO A 419 -6.49 19.49 10.29
CA PRO A 419 -7.44 19.43 11.38
C PRO A 419 -7.65 18.01 11.95
N ALA A 420 -7.75 17.00 11.09
CA ALA A 420 -7.92 15.62 11.53
C ALA A 420 -6.71 15.10 12.33
N ARG A 421 -5.49 15.39 11.86
CA ARG A 421 -4.27 15.08 12.61
C ARG A 421 -4.21 15.80 13.96
N ALA A 422 -4.59 17.08 14.00
CA ALA A 422 -4.59 17.86 15.23
C ALA A 422 -5.60 17.33 16.27
N ALA A 423 -6.74 16.80 15.83
CA ALA A 423 -7.76 16.22 16.69
C ALA A 423 -7.38 14.84 17.27
N ALA A 424 -6.38 14.17 16.69
CA ALA A 424 -5.90 12.85 17.11
C ALA A 424 -4.75 12.90 18.14
N LEU A 425 -4.24 14.10 18.45
CA LEU A 425 -3.26 14.38 19.51
C LEU A 425 -3.96 14.69 20.83
#